data_AF-A0A524JBD3-F1
#
_entry.id   AF-A0A524JBD3-F1
#
_cell.length_a   1.000
_cell.length_b   1.000
_cell.length_c   1.000
_cell.angle_alpha   90.00
_cell.angle_beta   90.00
_cell.angle_gamma   90.00
#
_symmetry.space_group_name_H-M   'P 1'
#
loop_
_entity.id
_entity.type
_entity.pdbx_description
1 polymer ?
#
loop_
_entity_poly.entity_id
_entity_poly.type
_entity_poly.pdbx_seq_one_letter_code
_entity_poly.pdbx_strand_id
1 'polypeptide(L)'
;MKYINKVLLSTLLLALLVVGCDTDELHNLNINPQAVTQINLNFLFTAAQLGAASGGSAGDNRYIDWRTNIGMCSYAVQHLAQTGGGIAPGDKYTHNPETSNAPFEFFYGDELKNLGEVLRQTGPGGYDEGNKVNTRNAARIVRAFLFHRATDYYGSMPYSDAIMAAGGGAEFFFPHYDTQKSIYLDLLKELDEASAALSSGNPDDGFAAADLYY
;
A
#
# COMPACT_ATOMS: atom_id res chain seq x y z
N MET A 1 21.07 -47.03 53.30
CA MET A 1 19.72 -46.69 52.77
C MET A 1 19.41 -45.19 52.83
N LYS A 2 19.59 -44.48 53.96
CA LYS A 2 19.27 -43.03 54.05
C LYS A 2 20.01 -42.14 53.04
N TYR A 3 21.27 -42.42 52.71
CA TYR A 3 22.04 -41.63 51.75
C TYR A 3 21.69 -41.94 50.29
N ILE A 4 21.38 -43.20 49.97
CA ILE A 4 20.96 -43.63 48.63
C ILE A 4 19.63 -42.98 48.25
N ASN A 5 18.66 -42.94 49.18
CA ASN A 5 17.36 -42.29 48.93
C ASN A 5 17.50 -40.77 48.73
N LYS A 6 18.47 -40.11 49.39
CA LYS A 6 18.75 -38.68 49.19
C LYS A 6 19.38 -38.41 47.82
N VAL A 7 20.33 -39.24 47.40
CA VAL A 7 20.95 -39.11 46.07
C VAL A 7 19.93 -39.36 44.96
N LEU A 8 19.05 -40.36 45.11
CA LEU A 8 17.95 -40.64 44.19
C LEU A 8 16.94 -39.48 44.12
N LEU A 9 16.56 -38.89 45.26
CA LEU A 9 15.67 -37.72 45.26
C LEU A 9 16.32 -36.52 44.57
N SER A 10 17.60 -36.26 44.83
CA SER A 10 18.34 -35.16 44.22
C SER A 10 18.52 -35.34 42.71
N THR A 11 18.77 -36.57 42.24
CA THR A 11 18.88 -36.86 40.80
C THR A 11 17.52 -36.77 40.10
N LEU A 12 16.43 -37.20 40.74
CA LEU A 12 15.08 -37.03 40.21
C LEU A 12 14.69 -35.54 40.12
N LEU A 13 15.03 -34.75 41.15
CA LEU A 13 14.79 -33.30 41.17
C LEU A 13 15.60 -32.57 40.08
N LEU A 14 16.84 -33.01 39.84
CA LEU A 14 17.70 -32.45 38.79
C LEU A 14 17.19 -32.85 37.40
N ALA A 15 16.69 -34.08 37.22
CA ALA A 15 16.10 -34.52 35.96
C ALA A 15 14.82 -33.74 35.62
N LEU A 16 14.00 -33.40 36.63
CA LEU A 16 12.81 -32.54 36.48
C LEU A 16 13.14 -31.11 36.01
N LEU A 17 14.35 -30.61 36.28
CA LEU A 17 14.79 -29.28 35.82
C LEU A 17 15.27 -29.26 34.36
N VAL A 18 15.52 -30.42 33.74
CA VAL A 18 15.93 -30.53 32.33
C VAL A 18 14.74 -30.83 31.39
N VAL A 19 13.56 -31.15 31.93
CA VAL A 19 12.30 -31.29 31.16
C VAL A 19 11.65 -29.92 30.91
N GLY A 20 12.46 -28.86 30.82
CA GLY A 20 12.00 -27.49 30.60
C GLY A 20 11.49 -27.31 29.18
N CYS A 21 10.18 -27.03 29.08
CA CYS A 21 9.37 -26.50 27.98
C CYS A 21 9.96 -26.58 26.57
N ASP A 22 9.21 -27.21 25.65
CA ASP A 22 9.39 -27.05 24.22
C ASP A 22 9.30 -25.56 23.85
N THR A 23 10.46 -24.92 23.73
CA THR A 23 10.55 -23.51 23.36
C THR A 23 10.01 -23.28 21.97
N ASP A 24 10.13 -24.29 21.09
CA ASP A 24 9.68 -24.18 19.71
C ASP A 24 8.14 -24.18 19.65
N GLU A 25 7.45 -24.99 20.47
CA GLU A 25 5.99 -24.94 20.60
C GLU A 25 5.49 -23.58 21.11
N LEU A 26 6.22 -22.97 22.06
CA LEU A 26 5.93 -21.60 22.55
C LEU A 26 6.23 -20.52 21.50
N HIS A 27 7.28 -20.67 20.70
CA HIS A 27 7.57 -19.78 19.58
C HIS A 27 6.53 -19.92 18.47
N ASN A 28 6.08 -21.16 18.18
CA ASN A 28 5.07 -21.48 17.18
C ASN A 28 3.69 -20.94 17.56
N LEU A 29 3.36 -20.85 18.85
CA LEU A 29 2.15 -20.17 19.35
C LEU A 29 2.08 -18.69 18.95
N ASN A 30 3.23 -18.03 18.73
CA ASN A 30 3.29 -16.64 18.30
C ASN A 30 3.34 -16.48 16.76
N ILE A 31 3.45 -17.60 16.03
CA ILE A 31 3.33 -17.60 14.57
C ILE A 31 1.84 -17.72 14.26
N ASN A 32 1.22 -16.61 13.83
CA ASN A 32 -0.18 -16.62 13.44
C ASN A 32 -0.36 -17.54 12.22
N PRO A 33 -1.07 -18.68 12.34
CA PRO A 33 -1.26 -19.61 11.22
C PRO A 33 -2.18 -19.04 10.13
N GLN A 34 -2.88 -17.94 10.42
CA GLN A 34 -3.72 -17.20 9.46
C GLN A 34 -2.97 -16.04 8.79
N ALA A 35 -1.72 -15.77 9.16
CA ALA A 35 -0.94 -14.72 8.54
C ALA A 35 -0.60 -15.12 7.09
N VAL A 36 -0.93 -14.23 6.15
CA VAL A 36 -0.52 -14.36 4.76
C VAL A 36 0.95 -13.92 4.66
N THR A 37 1.86 -14.89 4.56
CA THR A 37 3.31 -14.63 4.45
C THR A 37 3.73 -14.27 3.03
N GLN A 38 3.05 -14.85 2.03
CA GLN A 38 3.19 -14.54 0.62
C GLN A 38 1.80 -14.32 0.06
N ILE A 39 1.62 -13.20 -0.64
CA ILE A 39 0.36 -12.80 -1.24
C ILE A 39 0.53 -12.81 -2.75
N ASN A 40 -0.49 -13.22 -3.49
CA ASN A 40 -0.41 -13.14 -4.94
C ASN A 40 -0.42 -11.66 -5.36
N LEU A 41 0.72 -11.17 -5.85
CA LEU A 41 0.92 -9.79 -6.26
C LEU A 41 0.00 -9.35 -7.39
N ASN A 42 -0.46 -10.30 -8.22
CA ASN A 42 -1.43 -10.03 -9.27
C ASN A 42 -2.74 -9.50 -8.66
N PHE A 43 -3.21 -10.05 -7.53
CA PHE A 43 -4.42 -9.56 -6.87
C PHE A 43 -4.26 -8.15 -6.30
N LEU A 44 -3.08 -7.84 -5.74
CA LEU A 44 -2.80 -6.49 -5.25
C LEU A 44 -2.71 -5.48 -6.39
N PHE A 45 -2.13 -5.87 -7.52
CA PHE A 45 -2.06 -5.04 -8.71
C PHE A 45 -3.47 -4.74 -9.27
N THR A 46 -4.30 -5.77 -9.43
CA THR A 46 -5.72 -5.61 -9.82
C THR A 46 -6.47 -4.72 -8.83
N ALA A 47 -6.29 -4.92 -7.53
CA ALA A 47 -6.96 -4.13 -6.49
C ALA A 47 -6.57 -2.64 -6.58
N ALA A 48 -5.29 -2.34 -6.82
CA ALA A 48 -4.83 -0.97 -7.01
C ALA A 48 -5.44 -0.30 -8.25
N GLN A 49 -5.53 -1.02 -9.37
CA GLN A 49 -6.15 -0.50 -10.60
C GLN A 49 -7.65 -0.27 -10.44
N LEU A 50 -8.35 -1.22 -9.80
CA LEU A 50 -9.76 -1.03 -9.45
C LEU A 50 -9.93 0.16 -8.51
N GLY A 51 -9.01 0.31 -7.56
CA GLY A 51 -9.06 1.40 -6.61
C GLY A 51 -8.95 2.78 -7.27
N ALA A 52 -8.01 2.90 -8.22
CA ALA A 52 -7.81 4.11 -9.01
C ALA A 52 -9.06 4.55 -9.80
N ALA A 53 -9.93 3.60 -10.16
CA ALA A 53 -11.15 3.83 -10.92
C ALA A 53 -12.39 4.02 -10.03
N SER A 54 -12.52 3.28 -8.93
CA SER A 54 -13.76 3.21 -8.14
C SER A 54 -13.58 3.32 -6.62
N GLY A 55 -12.57 4.03 -6.13
CA GLY A 55 -12.43 4.34 -4.69
C GLY A 55 -12.09 3.13 -3.83
N GLY A 56 -11.36 2.18 -4.40
CA GLY A 56 -10.66 1.14 -3.66
C GLY A 56 -11.41 -0.14 -3.34
N SER A 57 -10.75 -0.96 -2.51
CA SER A 57 -11.21 -2.28 -2.03
C SER A 57 -12.56 -2.26 -1.28
N ALA A 58 -13.07 -1.08 -0.93
CA ALA A 58 -14.36 -0.90 -0.25
C ALA A 58 -15.57 -0.89 -1.20
N GLY A 59 -15.35 -0.82 -2.53
CA GLY A 59 -16.40 -0.95 -3.54
C GLY A 59 -17.37 0.23 -3.68
N ASP A 60 -17.09 1.37 -3.03
CA ASP A 60 -17.91 2.59 -3.15
C ASP A 60 -17.03 3.84 -3.33
N ASN A 61 -17.05 4.41 -4.54
CA ASN A 61 -16.36 5.66 -4.85
C ASN A 61 -17.14 6.91 -4.40
N ARG A 62 -18.35 6.75 -3.84
CA ARG A 62 -19.22 7.87 -3.47
C ARG A 62 -18.54 8.87 -2.55
N TYR A 63 -17.61 8.45 -1.70
CA TYR A 63 -16.94 9.38 -0.80
C TYR A 63 -16.12 10.42 -1.58
N ILE A 64 -15.24 9.99 -2.50
CA ILE A 64 -14.44 10.87 -3.35
C ILE A 64 -15.31 11.53 -4.42
N ASP A 65 -16.17 10.75 -5.09
CA ASP A 65 -16.98 11.25 -6.20
C ASP A 65 -17.91 12.37 -5.76
N TRP A 66 -18.64 12.16 -4.67
CA TRP A 66 -19.63 13.13 -4.22
C TRP A 66 -18.97 14.39 -3.65
N ARG A 67 -17.87 14.24 -2.89
CA ARG A 67 -17.22 15.35 -2.17
C ARG A 67 -16.27 16.12 -3.06
N THR A 68 -15.35 15.41 -3.72
CA THR A 68 -14.27 16.02 -4.49
C THR A 68 -14.63 16.17 -5.97
N ASN A 69 -14.94 15.08 -6.68
CA ASN A 69 -15.13 15.15 -8.14
C ASN A 69 -16.36 16.00 -8.51
N ILE A 70 -17.50 15.72 -7.88
CA ILE A 70 -18.76 16.44 -8.08
C ILE A 70 -18.74 17.70 -7.20
N GLY A 71 -18.65 17.54 -5.88
CA GLY A 71 -18.83 18.62 -4.89
C GLY A 71 -17.84 19.77 -5.01
N MET A 72 -16.61 19.52 -5.47
CA MET A 72 -15.59 20.56 -5.64
C MET A 72 -15.23 20.77 -7.10
N CYS A 73 -14.61 19.80 -7.76
CA CYS A 73 -14.01 20.00 -9.09
C CYS A 73 -15.07 20.39 -10.14
N SER A 74 -16.18 19.66 -10.23
CA SER A 74 -17.21 19.92 -11.25
C SER A 74 -17.90 21.27 -11.09
N TYR A 75 -18.13 21.74 -9.86
CA TYR A 75 -18.67 23.08 -9.64
C TYR A 75 -17.60 24.17 -9.82
N ALA A 76 -16.36 23.94 -9.37
CA ALA A 76 -15.27 24.92 -9.46
C ALA A 76 -14.90 25.27 -10.91
N VAL A 77 -14.98 24.28 -11.82
CA VAL A 77 -14.78 24.46 -13.27
C VAL A 77 -16.08 24.71 -14.04
N GLN A 78 -17.19 24.93 -13.33
CA GLN A 78 -18.49 25.31 -13.88
C GLN A 78 -19.14 24.29 -14.83
N HIS A 79 -18.80 23.00 -14.70
CA HIS A 79 -19.58 21.93 -15.32
C HIS A 79 -20.97 21.79 -14.68
N LEU A 80 -21.07 22.09 -13.38
CA LEU A 80 -22.31 22.07 -12.60
C LEU A 80 -22.50 23.41 -11.88
N ALA A 81 -23.73 23.70 -11.45
CA ALA A 81 -24.08 24.86 -10.62
C ALA A 81 -25.12 24.47 -9.56
N GLN A 82 -25.07 25.07 -8.36
CA GLN A 82 -25.94 24.70 -7.24
C GLN A 82 -26.64 25.93 -6.64
N THR A 83 -27.99 25.92 -6.61
CA THR A 83 -28.76 26.98 -5.93
C THR A 83 -29.15 26.62 -4.48
N GLY A 84 -29.05 25.34 -4.07
CA GLY A 84 -29.47 24.81 -2.77
C GLY A 84 -28.33 24.42 -1.79
N GLY A 85 -28.67 23.69 -0.71
CA GLY A 85 -27.79 23.36 0.44
C GLY A 85 -27.05 22.01 0.37
N GLY A 86 -26.79 21.47 -0.83
CA GLY A 86 -25.98 20.25 -1.00
C GLY A 86 -24.48 20.49 -0.76
N ILE A 87 -23.70 19.40 -0.64
CA ILE A 87 -22.23 19.48 -0.60
C ILE A 87 -21.74 19.89 -2.00
N ALA A 88 -21.62 21.20 -2.22
CA ALA A 88 -21.13 21.80 -3.46
C ALA A 88 -20.12 22.92 -3.17
N PRO A 89 -19.07 22.67 -2.37
CA PRO A 89 -18.10 23.70 -2.00
C PRO A 89 -17.43 24.39 -3.20
N GLY A 90 -17.31 23.70 -4.35
CA GLY A 90 -16.71 24.27 -5.56
C GLY A 90 -17.52 25.39 -6.21
N ASP A 91 -18.84 25.45 -5.98
CA ASP A 91 -19.74 26.44 -6.61
C ASP A 91 -19.48 27.86 -6.07
N LYS A 92 -19.10 27.94 -4.80
CA LYS A 92 -18.87 29.20 -4.07
C LYS A 92 -17.49 29.25 -3.40
N TYR A 93 -16.61 28.32 -3.75
CA TYR A 93 -15.27 28.16 -3.18
C TYR A 93 -15.25 28.14 -1.65
N THR A 94 -16.26 27.53 -1.03
CA THR A 94 -16.34 27.43 0.43
C THR A 94 -15.45 26.33 0.94
N HIS A 95 -14.78 26.54 2.06
CA HIS A 95 -13.97 25.50 2.69
C HIS A 95 -14.84 24.31 3.15
N ASN A 96 -14.41 23.09 2.80
CA ASN A 96 -15.02 21.85 3.26
C ASN A 96 -13.90 20.81 3.50
N PRO A 97 -13.67 20.37 4.75
CA PRO A 97 -12.58 19.47 5.07
C PRO A 97 -12.78 18.06 4.48
N GLU A 98 -14.01 17.60 4.31
CA GLU A 98 -14.27 16.27 3.74
C GLU A 98 -13.80 16.18 2.28
N THR A 99 -13.93 17.27 1.53
CA THR A 99 -13.47 17.39 0.14
C THR A 99 -11.96 17.33 0.03
N SER A 100 -11.25 17.91 0.99
CA SER A 100 -9.79 17.85 1.05
C SER A 100 -9.30 16.48 1.53
N ASN A 101 -10.01 15.85 2.46
CA ASN A 101 -9.56 14.58 3.05
C ASN A 101 -9.84 13.36 2.17
N ALA A 102 -10.95 13.36 1.43
CA ALA A 102 -11.42 12.17 0.72
C ALA A 102 -10.39 11.56 -0.26
N PRO A 103 -9.75 12.33 -1.17
CA PRO A 103 -8.76 11.74 -2.07
C PRO A 103 -7.53 11.23 -1.32
N PHE A 104 -7.07 11.96 -0.30
CA PHE A 104 -5.88 11.61 0.47
C PHE A 104 -6.04 10.28 1.22
N GLU A 105 -7.18 10.10 1.87
CA GLU A 105 -7.48 8.91 2.68
C GLU A 105 -7.46 7.64 1.84
N PHE A 106 -8.13 7.65 0.70
CA PHE A 106 -8.17 6.50 -0.20
C PHE A 106 -6.82 6.29 -0.87
N PHE A 107 -6.25 7.34 -1.46
CA PHE A 107 -4.97 7.28 -2.18
C PHE A 107 -3.87 6.60 -1.37
N TYR A 108 -3.64 7.02 -0.12
CA TYR A 108 -2.62 6.41 0.74
C TYR A 108 -3.09 5.12 1.43
N GLY A 109 -4.38 5.04 1.76
CA GLY A 109 -4.94 3.93 2.52
C GLY A 109 -5.16 2.66 1.70
N ASP A 110 -5.35 2.79 0.39
CA ASP A 110 -5.72 1.70 -0.51
C ASP A 110 -4.80 1.58 -1.72
N GLU A 111 -4.88 2.45 -2.73
CA GLU A 111 -4.17 2.25 -4.01
C GLU A 111 -2.66 2.23 -3.81
N LEU A 112 -2.12 3.23 -3.11
CA LEU A 112 -0.69 3.36 -2.91
C LEU A 112 -0.15 2.27 -1.97
N LYS A 113 -0.96 1.81 -1.01
CA LYS A 113 -0.60 0.70 -0.13
C LYS A 113 -0.46 -0.60 -0.91
N ASN A 114 -1.41 -0.91 -1.78
CA ASN A 114 -1.38 -2.10 -2.64
C ASN A 114 -0.20 -2.05 -3.61
N LEU A 115 0.01 -0.92 -4.29
CA LEU A 115 1.16 -0.73 -5.20
C LEU A 115 2.49 -0.76 -4.46
N GLY A 116 2.56 -0.17 -3.27
CA GLY A 116 3.76 -0.18 -2.43
C GLY A 116 4.20 -1.60 -2.10
N GLU A 117 3.27 -2.49 -1.78
CA GLU A 117 3.59 -3.91 -1.52
C GLU A 117 4.03 -4.64 -2.80
N VAL A 118 3.37 -4.40 -3.94
CA VAL A 118 3.80 -4.95 -5.25
C VAL A 118 5.23 -4.50 -5.56
N LEU A 119 5.54 -3.21 -5.43
CA LEU A 119 6.87 -2.66 -5.69
C LEU A 119 7.91 -3.15 -4.68
N ARG A 120 7.52 -3.40 -3.43
CA ARG A 120 8.43 -3.94 -2.42
C ARG A 120 8.80 -5.39 -2.73
N GLN A 121 7.81 -6.22 -3.06
CA GLN A 121 8.02 -7.67 -3.23
C GLN A 121 8.60 -8.06 -4.58
N THR A 122 8.39 -7.24 -5.61
CA THR A 122 9.07 -7.39 -6.92
C THR A 122 10.42 -6.69 -6.98
N GLY A 123 10.76 -5.89 -5.96
CA GLY A 123 12.01 -5.14 -5.88
C GLY A 123 13.12 -5.91 -5.16
N PRO A 124 14.30 -5.27 -5.00
CA PRO A 124 15.43 -5.86 -4.29
C PRO A 124 15.06 -6.38 -2.90
N GLY A 125 15.34 -7.65 -2.64
CA GLY A 125 15.05 -8.34 -1.36
C GLY A 125 13.60 -8.80 -1.19
N GLY A 126 12.74 -8.60 -2.19
CA GLY A 126 11.38 -9.15 -2.23
C GLY A 126 11.35 -10.60 -2.68
N TYR A 127 10.28 -11.35 -2.33
CA TYR A 127 10.20 -12.78 -2.69
C TYR A 127 9.95 -13.03 -4.19
N ASP A 128 9.55 -12.02 -4.95
CA ASP A 128 9.28 -12.07 -6.39
C ASP A 128 10.28 -11.22 -7.20
N GLU A 129 11.43 -10.88 -6.60
CA GLU A 129 12.50 -10.15 -7.28
C GLU A 129 12.92 -10.87 -8.57
N GLY A 130 12.86 -10.14 -9.69
CA GLY A 130 13.24 -10.65 -11.02
C GLY A 130 12.21 -11.57 -11.71
N ASN A 131 11.17 -12.03 -11.00
CA ASN A 131 10.16 -12.94 -11.55
C ASN A 131 8.91 -12.23 -12.09
N LYS A 132 8.70 -10.97 -11.67
CA LYS A 132 7.51 -10.16 -11.96
C LYS A 132 7.88 -8.80 -12.56
N VAL A 133 8.69 -8.83 -13.63
CA VAL A 133 9.30 -7.62 -14.22
C VAL A 133 8.24 -6.71 -14.84
N ASN A 134 7.28 -7.27 -15.58
CA ASN A 134 6.21 -6.50 -16.19
C ASN A 134 5.22 -5.97 -15.15
N THR A 135 4.81 -6.80 -14.18
CA THR A 135 3.94 -6.36 -13.07
C THR A 135 4.59 -5.21 -12.30
N ARG A 136 5.90 -5.29 -12.02
CA ARG A 136 6.65 -4.22 -11.37
C ARG A 136 6.59 -2.91 -12.15
N ASN A 137 6.95 -2.94 -13.43
CA ASN A 137 7.02 -1.73 -14.24
C ASN A 137 5.62 -1.15 -14.52
N ALA A 138 4.62 -1.99 -14.73
CA ALA A 138 3.23 -1.55 -14.79
C ALA A 138 2.80 -0.87 -13.47
N ALA A 139 3.15 -1.45 -12.31
CA ALA A 139 2.88 -0.84 -11.01
C ALA A 139 3.56 0.53 -10.83
N ARG A 140 4.79 0.72 -11.33
CA ARG A 140 5.47 2.03 -11.35
C ARG A 140 4.68 3.06 -12.17
N ILE A 141 4.20 2.67 -13.35
CA ILE A 141 3.39 3.54 -14.23
C ILE A 141 2.07 3.92 -13.55
N VAL A 142 1.35 2.96 -12.97
CA VAL A 142 0.10 3.23 -12.24
C VAL A 142 0.36 4.13 -11.03
N ARG A 143 1.44 3.89 -10.27
CA ARG A 143 1.86 4.75 -9.16
C ARG A 143 2.12 6.18 -9.64
N ALA A 144 2.81 6.34 -10.78
CA ALA A 144 3.10 7.66 -11.34
C ALA A 144 1.82 8.41 -11.75
N PHE A 145 0.88 7.71 -12.40
CA PHE A 145 -0.43 8.26 -12.75
C PHE A 145 -1.22 8.74 -11.51
N LEU A 146 -1.22 7.96 -10.44
CA LEU A 146 -1.93 8.32 -9.21
C LEU A 146 -1.30 9.52 -8.51
N PHE A 147 0.03 9.59 -8.44
CA PHE A 147 0.71 10.76 -7.87
C PHE A 147 0.53 12.02 -8.69
N HIS A 148 0.47 11.92 -10.02
CA HIS A 148 0.10 13.06 -10.88
C HIS A 148 -1.27 13.62 -10.48
N ARG A 149 -2.30 12.77 -10.35
CA ARG A 149 -3.64 13.20 -9.91
C ARG A 149 -3.63 13.82 -8.52
N ALA A 150 -2.89 13.22 -7.59
CA ALA A 150 -2.87 13.69 -6.21
C ALA A 150 -2.10 15.00 -6.06
N THR A 151 -0.92 15.13 -6.69
CA THR A 151 -0.12 16.35 -6.60
C THR A 151 -0.78 17.52 -7.32
N ASP A 152 -1.57 17.29 -8.37
CA ASP A 152 -2.38 18.34 -8.99
C ASP A 152 -3.44 18.91 -8.06
N TYR A 153 -3.95 18.09 -7.15
CA TYR A 153 -4.95 18.49 -6.18
C TYR A 153 -4.35 19.10 -4.91
N TYR A 154 -3.22 18.57 -4.42
CA TYR A 154 -2.63 18.95 -3.14
C TYR A 154 -1.38 19.83 -3.23
N GLY A 155 -0.70 19.86 -4.38
CA GLY A 155 0.63 20.42 -4.48
C GLY A 155 1.68 19.52 -3.83
N SER A 156 2.49 20.09 -2.95
CA SER A 156 3.50 19.35 -2.19
C SER A 156 2.82 18.31 -1.26
N MET A 157 3.35 17.10 -1.24
CA MET A 157 2.75 15.96 -0.49
C MET A 157 3.80 14.88 -0.21
N PRO A 158 3.54 13.93 0.70
CA PRO A 158 4.40 12.77 0.87
C PRO A 158 4.60 12.00 -0.44
N TYR A 159 5.83 11.69 -0.84
CA TYR A 159 6.10 11.03 -2.11
C TYR A 159 7.24 10.02 -2.04
N SER A 160 8.47 10.50 -1.80
CA SER A 160 9.67 9.66 -1.79
C SER A 160 9.69 8.70 -0.60
N ASP A 161 9.30 9.18 0.58
CA ASP A 161 9.25 8.39 1.82
C ASP A 161 7.88 7.72 2.08
N ALA A 162 6.92 7.88 1.16
CA ALA A 162 5.56 7.37 1.36
C ALA A 162 5.49 5.83 1.31
N ILE A 163 4.67 5.23 2.18
CA ILE A 163 4.40 3.78 2.24
C ILE A 163 5.64 2.93 2.59
N MET A 164 6.67 3.54 3.18
CA MET A 164 7.89 2.84 3.59
C MET A 164 7.86 2.32 5.04
N ALA A 165 6.78 2.55 5.80
CA ALA A 165 6.70 2.19 7.22
C ALA A 165 6.96 0.70 7.51
N ALA A 166 6.65 -0.20 6.57
CA ALA A 166 6.94 -1.63 6.70
C ALA A 166 8.45 -1.95 6.71
N GLY A 167 9.28 -1.07 6.14
CA GLY A 167 10.75 -1.17 6.18
C GLY A 167 11.36 -0.78 7.52
N GLY A 168 10.58 -0.17 8.42
CA GLY A 168 11.04 0.33 9.71
C GLY A 168 11.80 1.66 9.61
N GLY A 169 11.81 2.44 10.69
CA GLY A 169 12.35 3.80 10.72
C GLY A 169 11.27 4.79 11.17
N ALA A 170 11.58 5.63 12.16
CA ALA A 170 10.61 6.58 12.73
C ALA A 170 10.17 7.64 11.71
N GLU A 171 11.07 8.00 10.79
CA GLU A 171 10.88 8.93 9.69
C GLU A 171 9.78 8.46 8.71
N PHE A 172 9.63 7.15 8.49
CA PHE A 172 8.62 6.64 7.55
C PHE A 172 7.20 6.59 8.13
N PHE A 173 7.07 6.74 9.46
CA PHE A 173 5.76 6.96 10.09
C PHE A 173 5.30 8.42 9.95
N PHE A 174 6.23 9.34 9.66
CA PHE A 174 5.98 10.77 9.48
C PHE A 174 6.67 11.27 8.21
N PRO A 175 6.26 10.79 7.03
CA PRO A 175 6.97 11.06 5.78
C PRO A 175 6.98 12.56 5.48
N HIS A 176 8.11 13.05 4.99
CA HIS A 176 8.26 14.45 4.61
C HIS A 176 7.45 14.77 3.35
N TYR A 177 7.14 16.04 3.16
CA TYR A 177 6.42 16.53 2.00
C TYR A 177 7.43 16.92 0.92
N ASP A 178 7.39 16.22 -0.20
CA ASP A 178 8.15 16.59 -1.38
C ASP A 178 7.46 17.74 -2.11
N THR A 179 8.28 18.59 -2.75
CA THR A 179 7.74 19.69 -3.55
C THR A 179 7.05 19.15 -4.80
N GLN A 180 5.94 19.77 -5.23
CA GLN A 180 5.27 19.38 -6.48
C GLN A 180 6.25 19.32 -7.68
N LYS A 181 7.22 20.23 -7.75
CA LYS A 181 8.26 20.22 -8.79
C LYS A 181 9.13 18.96 -8.74
N SER A 182 9.62 18.57 -7.56
CA SER A 182 10.46 17.37 -7.42
C SER A 182 9.66 16.10 -7.70
N ILE A 183 8.39 16.06 -7.27
CA ILE A 183 7.46 14.97 -7.60
C ILE A 183 7.38 14.83 -9.13
N TYR A 184 6.98 15.87 -9.85
CA TYR A 184 6.83 15.80 -11.31
C TYR A 184 8.09 15.38 -12.07
N LEU A 185 9.27 15.85 -11.65
CA LEU A 185 10.53 15.44 -12.26
C LEU A 185 10.77 13.94 -12.09
N ASP A 186 10.45 13.39 -10.92
CA ASP A 186 10.57 11.96 -10.68
C ASP A 186 9.47 11.15 -11.38
N LEU A 187 8.24 11.66 -11.49
CA LEU A 187 7.16 10.99 -12.24
C LEU A 187 7.54 10.77 -13.72
N LEU A 188 8.13 11.78 -14.36
CA LEU A 188 8.57 11.67 -15.76
C LEU A 188 9.68 10.62 -15.90
N LYS A 189 10.64 10.63 -14.98
CA LYS A 189 11.71 9.63 -14.94
C LYS A 189 11.17 8.21 -14.72
N GLU A 190 10.25 8.03 -13.77
CA GLU A 190 9.60 6.74 -13.48
C GLU A 190 8.85 6.22 -14.70
N LEU A 191 8.13 7.07 -15.42
CA LEU A 191 7.42 6.71 -16.65
C LEU A 191 8.40 6.29 -17.77
N ASP A 192 9.47 7.05 -18.00
CA ASP A 192 10.47 6.74 -19.01
C ASP A 192 11.15 5.40 -18.73
N GLU A 193 11.65 5.21 -17.50
CA GLU A 193 12.36 4.00 -17.09
C GLU A 193 11.45 2.78 -17.07
N ALA A 194 10.24 2.90 -16.51
CA ALA A 194 9.31 1.77 -16.42
C ALA A 194 8.81 1.35 -17.79
N SER A 195 8.48 2.31 -18.68
CA SER A 195 8.03 2.00 -20.04
C SER A 195 9.12 1.30 -20.85
N ALA A 196 10.38 1.75 -20.72
CA ALA A 196 11.52 1.12 -21.39
C ALA A 196 11.83 -0.30 -20.86
N ALA A 197 11.46 -0.59 -19.62
CA ALA A 197 11.72 -1.88 -18.96
C ALA A 197 10.59 -2.91 -19.15
N LEU A 198 9.43 -2.53 -19.69
CA LEU A 198 8.39 -3.48 -20.09
C LEU A 198 8.89 -4.34 -21.26
N SER A 199 8.60 -5.65 -21.22
CA SER A 199 9.08 -6.61 -22.21
C SER A 199 8.00 -7.58 -22.64
N SER A 200 7.76 -7.66 -23.95
CA SER A 200 6.90 -8.69 -24.55
C SER A 200 7.55 -10.08 -24.58
N GLY A 201 8.86 -10.16 -24.34
CA GLY A 201 9.62 -11.42 -24.37
C GLY A 201 9.61 -12.18 -23.04
N ASN A 202 9.12 -11.55 -21.96
CA ASN A 202 9.04 -12.15 -20.63
C ASN A 202 7.63 -11.98 -20.04
N PRO A 203 6.64 -12.76 -20.50
CA PRO A 203 5.28 -12.65 -19.97
C PRO A 203 5.25 -13.17 -18.53
N ASP A 204 5.05 -12.26 -17.58
CA ASP A 204 4.86 -12.60 -16.17
C ASP A 204 3.60 -13.46 -16.00
N ASP A 205 3.70 -14.52 -15.19
CA ASP A 205 2.57 -15.43 -14.99
C ASP A 205 1.35 -14.70 -14.40
N GLY A 206 0.20 -14.87 -15.05
CA GLY A 206 -1.08 -14.26 -14.68
C GLY A 206 -1.15 -12.73 -14.81
N PHE A 207 -0.11 -12.03 -15.30
CA PHE A 207 -0.13 -10.55 -15.40
C PHE A 207 -1.26 -10.05 -16.31
N ALA A 208 -1.41 -10.63 -17.50
CA ALA A 208 -2.46 -10.23 -18.44
C ALA A 208 -3.89 -10.44 -17.92
N ALA A 209 -4.11 -11.39 -16.99
CA ALA A 209 -5.40 -11.58 -16.36
C ALA A 209 -5.64 -10.64 -15.16
N ALA A 210 -4.56 -10.06 -14.63
CA ALA A 210 -4.55 -9.17 -13.49
C ALA A 210 -4.63 -7.69 -13.89
N ASP A 211 -4.15 -7.36 -15.09
CA ASP A 211 -4.23 -6.04 -15.67
C ASP A 211 -5.66 -5.75 -16.15
N LEU A 212 -6.30 -4.75 -15.56
CA LEU A 212 -7.64 -4.30 -15.95
C LEU A 212 -7.60 -3.18 -17.01
N TYR A 213 -6.41 -2.66 -17.34
CA TYR A 213 -6.27 -1.53 -18.25
C TYR A 213 -6.00 -1.96 -19.70
N TYR A 214 -5.34 -3.10 -19.91
CA TYR A 214 -4.97 -3.64 -21.22
C TYR A 214 -5.34 -5.12 -21.34
#